data_AF-A0A7X7UZR4-F1
#
_entry.id   AF-A0A7X7UZR4-F1
#
_cell.length_a   1.000
_cell.length_b   1.000
_cell.length_c   1.000
_cell.angle_alpha   90.00
_cell.angle_beta   90.00
_cell.angle_gamma   90.00
#
_symmetry.space_group_name_H-M   'P 1'
#
loop_
_entity.id
_entity.type
_entity.pdbx_description
1 polymer ?
#
loop_
_entity_poly.entity_id
_entity_poly.type
_entity_poly.pdbx_seq_one_letter_code
_entity_poly.pdbx_strand_id
1 'polypeptide(L)'
;DEIINLAKFSNLLIFLVAHPTKMAKGEIPSLYNISGSAHFFNKPDYGFTIDRKADEQNILQDEVDVHIQKIKYKHLGKSDVVHLFYDKVTGRFKQGAGSDLSNWLIREEEKEIEFEIRNEDAPY
;
A
#
# COMPACT_ATOMS: atom_id res chain seq x y z
N ASP A 1 -5.11 -0.41 -23.44
CA ASP A 1 -6.45 0.17 -23.23
C ASP A 1 -7.48 -0.82 -22.73
N GLU A 2 -7.36 -2.11 -23.06
CA GLU A 2 -8.27 -3.16 -22.59
C GLU A 2 -8.51 -3.15 -21.08
N ILE A 3 -7.46 -3.06 -20.26
CA ILE A 3 -7.57 -3.00 -18.79
C ILE A 3 -8.39 -1.79 -18.32
N ILE A 4 -8.22 -0.63 -18.96
CA ILE A 4 -8.96 0.59 -18.64
C ILE A 4 -10.44 0.45 -19.02
N ASN A 5 -10.71 -0.16 -20.17
CA ASN A 5 -12.08 -0.41 -20.61
C ASN A 5 -12.79 -1.42 -19.70
N LEU A 6 -12.09 -2.48 -19.28
CA LEU A 6 -12.60 -3.46 -18.33
C LEU A 6 -12.95 -2.82 -16.99
N ALA A 7 -12.05 -1.98 -16.45
CA ALA A 7 -12.26 -1.26 -15.20
C ALA A 7 -13.53 -0.40 -15.27
N LYS A 8 -13.69 0.37 -16.35
CA LYS A 8 -14.85 1.24 -16.55
C LYS A 8 -16.15 0.48 -16.76
N PHE A 9 -16.12 -0.55 -17.60
CA PHE A 9 -17.30 -1.36 -17.91
C PHE A 9 -17.80 -2.12 -16.68
N SER A 10 -16.86 -2.66 -15.89
CA SER A 10 -17.18 -3.51 -14.73
C SER A 10 -17.25 -2.72 -13.41
N ASN A 11 -17.06 -1.41 -13.45
CA ASN A 11 -16.98 -0.53 -12.27
C ASN A 11 -15.98 -1.04 -11.21
N LEU A 12 -14.76 -1.38 -11.65
CA LEU A 12 -13.69 -1.88 -10.79
C LEU A 12 -12.55 -0.86 -10.64
N LEU A 13 -11.99 -0.78 -9.44
CA LEU A 13 -10.68 -0.16 -9.22
C LEU A 13 -9.58 -1.23 -9.40
N ILE A 14 -8.77 -1.07 -10.44
CA ILE A 14 -7.68 -1.99 -10.74
C ILE A 14 -6.35 -1.37 -10.31
N PHE A 15 -5.60 -2.09 -9.47
CA PHE A 15 -4.23 -1.76 -9.15
C PHE A 15 -3.28 -2.56 -10.05
N LEU A 16 -2.37 -1.85 -10.70
CA LEU A 16 -1.25 -2.48 -11.39
C LEU A 16 0.05 -2.10 -10.68
N VAL A 17 0.78 -3.11 -10.23
CA VAL A 17 2.09 -2.94 -9.59
C VAL A 17 3.16 -3.21 -10.64
N ALA A 18 4.09 -2.27 -10.80
CA ALA A 18 5.21 -2.38 -11.71
C ALA A 18 6.52 -2.11 -10.96
N HIS A 19 7.55 -2.91 -11.24
CA HIS A 19 8.88 -2.67 -10.70
C HIS A 19 9.58 -1.60 -11.52
N PRO A 20 10.19 -0.59 -10.86
CA PRO A 20 10.98 0.39 -11.58
C PRO A 20 12.25 -0.24 -12.16
N THR A 21 12.80 0.40 -13.19
CA THR A 21 14.13 0.08 -13.73
C THR A 21 15.20 0.33 -12.68
N LYS A 22 16.40 -0.23 -12.87
CA LYS A 22 17.55 0.09 -12.00
C LYS A 22 17.84 1.59 -12.08
N MET A 23 17.92 2.24 -10.92
CA MET A 23 18.17 3.69 -10.80
C MET A 23 19.38 3.97 -9.90
N ALA A 24 19.82 5.23 -9.84
CA ALA A 24 20.88 5.62 -8.91
C ALA A 24 20.34 5.67 -7.46
N LYS A 25 21.24 5.51 -6.48
CA LYS A 25 20.87 5.57 -5.06
C LYS A 25 20.38 6.99 -4.71
N GLY A 26 19.23 7.08 -4.05
CA GLY A 26 18.61 8.34 -3.65
C GLY A 26 17.69 8.97 -4.71
N GLU A 27 17.57 8.39 -5.90
CA GLU A 27 16.57 8.82 -6.88
C GLU A 27 15.21 8.23 -6.53
N ILE A 28 14.18 9.09 -6.48
CA ILE A 28 12.79 8.67 -6.29
C ILE A 28 12.25 8.22 -7.65
N PRO A 29 11.75 6.98 -7.80
CA PRO A 29 11.28 6.51 -9.08
C PRO A 29 10.06 7.31 -9.52
N SER A 30 10.02 7.70 -10.78
CA SER A 30 8.82 8.23 -11.39
C SER A 30 8.02 7.15 -12.11
N LEU A 31 6.78 7.45 -12.47
CA LEU A 31 5.99 6.61 -13.38
C LEU A 31 6.63 6.39 -14.76
N TYR A 32 7.66 7.17 -15.13
CA TYR A 32 8.45 6.96 -16.34
C TYR A 32 9.55 5.91 -16.18
N ASN A 33 9.90 5.54 -14.96
CA ASN A 33 10.97 4.61 -14.68
C ASN A 33 10.51 3.14 -14.73
N ILE A 34 9.59 2.79 -15.63
CA ILE A 34 9.16 1.40 -15.89
C ILE A 34 9.35 1.05 -17.36
N SER A 35 9.41 -0.25 -17.69
CA SER A 35 9.51 -0.66 -19.09
C SER A 35 8.27 -0.24 -19.89
N GLY A 36 8.46 0.36 -21.06
CA GLY A 36 7.34 0.86 -21.91
C GLY A 36 6.56 2.03 -21.31
N SER A 37 7.15 2.76 -20.35
CA SER A 37 6.47 3.74 -19.51
C SER A 37 5.79 4.89 -20.23
N ALA A 38 6.32 5.36 -21.37
CA ALA A 38 5.77 6.51 -22.07
C ALA A 38 4.29 6.29 -22.48
N HIS A 39 3.96 5.08 -22.95
CA HIS A 39 2.58 4.71 -23.25
C HIS A 39 1.78 4.46 -21.98
N PHE A 40 2.40 3.89 -20.96
CA PHE A 40 1.76 3.58 -19.69
C PHE A 40 1.33 4.83 -18.94
N PHE A 41 2.18 5.85 -18.83
CA PHE A 41 1.92 7.07 -18.06
C PHE A 41 0.58 7.70 -18.43
N ASN A 42 0.19 7.67 -19.70
CA ASN A 42 -1.04 8.30 -20.18
C ASN A 42 -2.32 7.54 -19.81
N LYS A 43 -2.24 6.25 -19.44
CA LYS A 43 -3.41 5.38 -19.25
C LYS A 43 -4.07 5.46 -17.87
N PRO A 44 -3.35 5.34 -16.74
CA PRO A 44 -3.99 5.24 -15.45
C PRO A 44 -4.55 6.59 -14.99
N ASP A 45 -5.59 6.54 -14.17
CA ASP A 45 -6.21 7.73 -13.57
C ASP A 45 -5.40 8.22 -12.36
N TYR A 46 -4.75 7.30 -11.64
CA TYR A 46 -3.85 7.56 -10.51
C TYR A 46 -2.48 6.94 -10.76
N GLY A 47 -1.44 7.52 -10.18
CA GLY A 47 -0.14 6.87 -10.15
C GLY A 47 0.72 7.43 -9.03
N PHE A 48 1.38 6.52 -8.33
CA PHE A 48 2.25 6.85 -7.21
C PHE A 48 3.45 5.90 -7.19
N THR A 49 4.45 6.26 -6.40
CA THR A 49 5.63 5.43 -6.15
C THR A 49 5.88 5.36 -4.67
N ILE A 50 6.35 4.19 -4.23
CA ILE A 50 6.77 3.94 -2.86
C ILE A 50 8.29 4.04 -2.85
N ASP A 51 8.83 5.03 -2.14
CA ASP A 51 10.27 5.17 -1.88
C ASP A 51 10.56 4.74 -0.44
N ARG A 52 11.61 3.93 -0.28
CA ARG A 52 12.09 3.48 1.02
C ARG A 52 13.59 3.61 1.05
N LYS A 53 14.07 4.57 1.85
CA LYS A 53 15.49 4.92 1.91
C LYS A 53 16.28 3.80 2.55
N ALA A 54 17.48 3.57 2.02
CA ALA A 54 18.46 2.68 2.62
C ALA A 54 19.61 3.51 3.21
N ASP A 55 20.14 3.09 4.35
CA ASP A 55 21.32 3.70 4.97
C ASP A 55 22.61 3.41 4.18
N GLU A 56 23.76 3.83 4.71
CA GLU A 56 25.07 3.60 4.10
C GLU A 56 25.40 2.11 3.97
N GLN A 57 24.90 1.29 4.89
CA GLN A 57 25.03 -0.16 4.92
C GLN A 57 24.01 -0.89 4.02
N ASN A 58 23.18 -0.14 3.27
CA ASN A 58 22.08 -0.64 2.43
C ASN A 58 20.97 -1.36 3.20
N ILE A 59 20.78 -1.04 4.47
CA ILE A 59 19.66 -1.50 5.28
C ILE A 59 18.49 -0.55 5.07
N LEU A 60 17.32 -1.12 4.76
CA LEU A 60 16.10 -0.34 4.57
C LEU A 60 15.62 0.28 5.89
N GLN A 61 15.45 1.60 5.87
CA GLN A 61 14.93 2.36 6.99
C GLN A 61 13.43 2.12 7.17
N ASP A 62 12.89 2.50 8.33
CA ASP A 62 11.46 2.30 8.61
C ASP A 62 10.61 3.45 8.04
N GLU A 63 11.21 4.59 7.72
CA GLU A 63 10.55 5.68 6.99
C GLU A 63 10.29 5.30 5.53
N VAL A 64 9.06 5.58 5.07
CA VAL A 64 8.56 5.25 3.74
C VAL A 64 7.80 6.45 3.20
N ASP A 65 8.21 6.92 2.02
CA ASP A 65 7.58 8.05 1.35
C ASP A 65 6.73 7.54 0.19
N VAL A 66 5.44 7.84 0.20
CA VAL A 66 4.53 7.55 -0.92
C VAL A 66 4.34 8.81 -1.74
N HIS A 67 4.95 8.85 -2.91
CA HIS A 67 4.91 9.98 -3.82
C HIS A 67 3.71 9.83 -4.77
N ILE A 68 2.66 10.62 -4.55
CA ILE A 68 1.49 10.69 -5.45
C ILE A 68 1.86 11.59 -6.62
N GLN A 69 2.25 10.97 -7.73
CA GLN A 69 2.81 11.68 -8.88
C GLN A 69 1.75 12.05 -9.92
N LYS A 70 0.68 11.27 -10.01
CA LYS A 70 -0.37 11.48 -11.01
C LYS A 70 -1.75 11.36 -10.41
N ILE A 71 -2.56 12.38 -10.69
CA ILE A 71 -4.01 12.37 -10.55
C ILE A 71 -4.59 13.03 -11.80
N LYS A 72 -5.38 12.28 -12.55
CA LYS A 72 -5.92 12.75 -13.83
C LYS A 72 -7.05 13.77 -13.67
N TYR A 73 -7.88 13.61 -12.65
CA TYR A 73 -9.05 14.44 -12.42
C TYR A 73 -8.91 15.24 -11.11
N LYS A 74 -8.92 16.57 -11.21
CA LYS A 74 -8.69 17.47 -10.06
C LYS A 74 -9.66 17.27 -8.89
N HIS A 75 -10.89 16.84 -9.16
CA HIS A 75 -11.88 16.59 -8.12
C HIS A 75 -11.62 15.29 -7.33
N LEU A 76 -10.72 14.43 -7.79
CA LEU A 76 -10.37 13.17 -7.13
C LEU A 76 -9.14 13.29 -6.22
N GLY A 77 -8.44 14.43 -6.23
CA GLY A 77 -7.31 14.69 -5.35
C GLY A 77 -6.24 15.61 -5.93
N LYS A 78 -5.11 15.68 -5.23
CA LYS A 78 -3.90 16.43 -5.61
C LYS A 78 -2.64 15.56 -5.52
N SER A 79 -1.62 15.90 -6.30
CA SER A 79 -0.28 15.36 -6.09
C SER A 79 0.23 15.78 -4.71
N ASP A 80 0.82 14.84 -3.98
CA ASP A 80 1.32 15.04 -2.62
C ASP A 80 2.33 13.95 -2.25
N VAL A 81 2.97 14.09 -1.10
CA VAL A 81 3.82 13.05 -0.51
C VAL A 81 3.22 12.63 0.83
N VAL A 82 3.00 11.34 1.00
CA VAL A 82 2.49 10.77 2.26
C VAL A 82 3.63 10.06 2.96
N HIS A 83 3.95 10.50 4.16
CA HIS A 83 4.98 9.92 5.01
C HIS A 83 4.38 8.80 5.87
N LEU A 84 4.94 7.61 5.77
CA LEU A 84 4.55 6.42 6.50
C LEU A 84 5.76 5.82 7.23
N PHE A 85 5.46 5.01 8.26
CA PHE A 85 6.43 4.19 8.96
C PHE A 85 6.09 2.72 8.76
N TYR A 86 7.09 1.94 8.36
CA TYR A 86 7.03 0.49 8.27
C TYR A 86 7.44 -0.14 9.59
N ASP A 87 6.52 -0.88 10.20
CA ASP A 87 6.78 -1.65 11.40
C ASP A 87 7.30 -3.04 11.00
N LYS A 88 8.59 -3.29 11.25
CA LYS A 88 9.26 -4.57 10.93
C LYS A 88 8.66 -5.76 11.67
N VAL A 89 8.04 -5.56 12.84
CA VAL A 89 7.46 -6.65 13.64
C VAL A 89 6.12 -7.06 13.09
N THR A 90 5.26 -6.08 12.74
CA THR A 90 3.89 -6.36 12.26
C THR A 90 3.78 -6.43 10.73
N GLY A 91 4.77 -5.93 10.00
CA GLY A 91 4.74 -5.79 8.55
C GLY A 91 3.80 -4.69 8.03
N ARG A 92 3.28 -3.83 8.90
CA ARG A 92 2.27 -2.81 8.57
C ARG A 92 2.90 -1.44 8.31
N PHE A 93 2.28 -0.68 7.41
CA PHE A 93 2.57 0.74 7.22
C PHE A 93 1.55 1.57 7.99
N LYS A 94 2.01 2.65 8.64
CA LYS A 94 1.13 3.56 9.39
C LYS A 94 1.60 4.99 9.34
N GLN A 95 0.70 5.90 9.67
CA GLN A 95 1.03 7.31 9.86
C GLN A 95 1.48 7.54 11.31
N GLY A 96 2.68 8.11 11.49
CA GLY A 96 3.27 8.38 12.80
C GLY A 96 4.14 7.25 13.37
N ALA A 97 5.00 7.63 14.33
CA ALA A 97 5.92 6.72 15.02
C ALA A 97 5.20 5.92 16.13
N GLY A 98 5.52 4.64 16.27
CA GLY A 98 4.94 3.72 17.28
C GLY A 98 4.87 2.28 16.77
N SER A 99 4.20 1.38 17.48
CA SER A 99 3.78 0.06 16.99
C SER A 99 2.30 -0.11 17.25
N ASP A 100 1.53 -0.45 16.22
CA ASP A 100 0.10 -0.71 16.35
C ASP A 100 -0.15 -2.21 16.25
N LEU A 101 -0.38 -2.80 17.42
CA LEU A 101 -0.68 -4.23 17.59
C LEU A 101 -2.19 -4.51 17.60
N SER A 102 -3.03 -3.50 17.35
CA SER A 102 -4.48 -3.69 17.29
C SER A 102 -4.85 -4.67 16.17
N ASN A 103 -5.93 -5.41 16.39
CA ASN A 103 -6.51 -6.30 15.41
C ASN A 103 -7.82 -5.68 14.88
N TRP A 104 -7.76 -5.12 13.68
CA TRP A 104 -8.90 -4.50 13.01
C TRP A 104 -10.00 -5.50 12.59
N LEU A 105 -9.73 -6.81 12.65
CA LEU A 105 -10.73 -7.85 12.40
C LEU A 105 -11.62 -8.11 13.62
N ILE A 106 -11.13 -7.83 14.82
CA ILE A 106 -11.92 -7.96 16.05
C ILE A 106 -12.52 -6.59 16.31
N ARG A 107 -13.80 -6.44 15.99
CA ARG A 107 -14.56 -5.26 16.40
C ARG A 107 -14.59 -5.23 17.93
N GLU A 108 -14.43 -4.06 18.54
CA GLU A 108 -14.40 -3.91 20.01
C GLU A 108 -15.64 -4.53 20.70
N GLU A 109 -16.75 -4.70 19.96
CA GLU A 109 -17.99 -5.33 20.40
C GLU A 109 -17.91 -6.86 20.57
N GLU A 110 -16.95 -7.56 19.96
CA GLU A 110 -16.84 -9.04 20.00
C GLU A 110 -16.01 -9.57 21.19
N LYS A 111 -15.77 -8.76 22.21
CA LYS A 111 -14.89 -9.13 23.34
C LYS A 111 -15.53 -9.91 24.50
N GLU A 112 -16.80 -10.29 24.43
CA GLU A 112 -17.38 -11.24 25.41
C GLU A 112 -18.22 -12.31 24.72
N ILE A 113 -17.56 -13.40 24.31
CA ILE A 113 -18.22 -14.71 24.34
C ILE A 113 -17.45 -15.51 25.38
N GLU A 114 -17.95 -15.49 26.62
CA GLU A 114 -17.58 -16.50 27.60
C GLU A 114 -18.01 -17.85 27.02
N PHE A 115 -17.03 -18.64 26.59
CA PHE A 115 -17.28 -20.04 26.28
C PHE A 115 -17.49 -20.78 27.61
N GLU A 116 -18.75 -20.95 28.02
CA GLU A 116 -19.10 -21.96 29.00
C GLU A 116 -18.72 -23.32 28.41
N ILE A 117 -17.63 -23.91 28.90
CA ILE A 117 -17.30 -25.30 28.63
C ILE A 117 -18.39 -26.13 29.31
N ARG A 118 -19.42 -26.53 28.55
CA ARG A 118 -20.35 -27.58 28.99
C ARG A 118 -19.56 -28.88 29.04
N ASN A 119 -19.24 -29.33 30.26
CA ASN A 119 -18.51 -30.57 30.55
C ASN A 119 -19.29 -31.86 30.18
N GLU A 120 -20.30 -31.82 29.31
CA GLU A 120 -21.21 -32.94 29.08
C GLU A 120 -20.99 -33.70 27.76
N ASP A 121 -20.17 -33.19 26.82
CA ASP A 121 -20.01 -33.82 25.49
C ASP A 121 -18.61 -34.37 25.20
N ALA A 122 -17.99 -35.02 26.18
CA ALA A 122 -16.90 -35.97 25.91
C ALA A 122 -17.43 -37.41 26.07
N PRO A 123 -18.01 -38.03 25.03
CA PRO A 123 -18.24 -39.46 25.03
C PRO A 123 -16.90 -40.17 24.76
N TYR A 124 -16.30 -40.64 25.86
CA TYR A 124 -15.07 -41.47 25.99
C TYR A 124 -13.72 -40.76 25.91
#